data_AF-A0A537MRU9-F1
#
_entry.id   AF-A0A537MRU9-F1
#
_cell.length_a   1.000
_cell.length_b   1.000
_cell.length_c   1.000
_cell.angle_alpha   90.00
_cell.angle_beta   90.00
_cell.angle_gamma   90.00
#
_symmetry.space_group_name_H-M   'P 1'
#
loop_
_entity.id
_entity.type
_entity.pdbx_description
1 polymer ?
#
loop_
_entity_poly.entity_id
_entity_poly.type
_entity_poly.pdbx_seq_one_letter_code
_entity_poly.pdbx_strand_id
1 'polypeptide(L)'
;MVAGSTFSSTRAAQRATSTVPIVSITGDPVGLGFARSLSHPGGNITGVSSQASEFSVKWLEMLLAAVAKRVAALLNGDNSITES
;
A
#
# COMPACT_ATOMS: atom_id res chain seq x y z
N MET A 1 -15.77 -11.89 -3.50
CA MET A 1 -15.34 -10.95 -2.44
C MET A 1 -14.84 -9.70 -3.13
N VAL A 2 -15.53 -8.57 -3.00
CA VAL A 2 -15.07 -7.29 -3.57
C VAL A 2 -13.91 -6.82 -2.70
N ALA A 3 -12.67 -7.02 -3.16
CA ALA A 3 -11.49 -6.45 -2.52
C ALA A 3 -11.42 -4.97 -2.90
N GLY A 4 -12.20 -4.14 -2.20
CA GLY A 4 -12.03 -2.69 -2.26
C GLY A 4 -10.71 -2.35 -1.59
N SER A 5 -9.72 -1.92 -2.37
CA SER A 5 -8.45 -1.51 -1.81
C SER A 5 -8.57 -0.19 -1.06
N THR A 6 -7.89 -0.06 0.07
CA THR A 6 -7.96 1.12 0.96
C THR A 6 -7.50 2.42 0.30
N PHE A 7 -6.74 2.34 -0.79
CA PHE A 7 -6.36 3.50 -1.59
C PHE A 7 -7.52 4.08 -2.43
N SER A 8 -8.52 3.28 -2.81
CA SER A 8 -9.69 3.77 -3.55
C SER A 8 -10.57 4.69 -2.69
N SER A 9 -10.81 4.31 -1.44
CA SER A 9 -11.56 5.12 -0.47
C SER A 9 -10.81 6.40 -0.10
N THR A 10 -9.48 6.32 0.09
CA THR A 10 -8.64 7.49 0.37
C THR A 10 -8.70 8.51 -0.76
N ARG A 11 -8.68 8.04 -2.02
CA ARG A 11 -8.77 8.91 -3.20
C ARG A 11 -10.15 9.53 -3.37
N ALA A 12 -11.21 8.79 -3.05
CA ALA A 12 -12.56 9.33 -3.01
C ALA A 12 -12.69 10.45 -1.96
N ALA A 13 -12.15 10.24 -0.76
CA ALA A 13 -12.11 11.26 0.30
C ALA A 13 -11.29 12.50 -0.11
N GLN A 14 -10.13 12.31 -0.74
CA GLN A 14 -9.30 13.41 -1.25
C GLN A 14 -10.03 14.27 -2.28
N ARG A 15 -10.86 13.66 -3.13
CA ARG A 15 -11.70 14.38 -4.09
C ARG A 15 -12.85 15.14 -3.42
N ALA A 16 -13.36 14.62 -2.31
CA ALA A 16 -14.44 15.24 -1.56
C ALA A 16 -13.96 16.45 -0.73
N THR A 17 -12.70 16.46 -0.29
CA THR A 17 -12.15 17.55 0.52
C THR A 17 -10.64 17.69 0.43
N SER A 18 -10.17 18.93 0.32
CA SER A 18 -8.75 19.30 0.36
C SER A 18 -8.34 20.03 1.64
N THR A 19 -9.29 20.30 2.54
CA THR A 19 -9.06 21.10 3.75
C THR A 19 -9.35 20.33 5.03
N VAL A 20 -10.25 19.34 4.98
CA VAL A 20 -10.50 18.46 6.14
C VAL A 20 -9.36 17.44 6.22
N PRO A 21 -8.75 17.22 7.40
CA PRO A 21 -7.74 16.19 7.58
C PRO A 21 -8.30 14.79 7.29
N ILE A 22 -7.61 14.02 6.47
CA ILE A 22 -7.95 12.63 6.09
C ILE A 22 -6.91 11.70 6.73
N VAL A 23 -7.36 10.74 7.54
CA VAL A 23 -6.51 9.70 8.12
C VAL A 23 -6.73 8.40 7.37
N SER A 24 -5.67 7.82 6.82
CA SER A 24 -5.74 6.61 5.97
C SER A 24 -4.74 5.54 6.39
N ILE A 25 -5.04 4.29 6.05
CA ILE A 25 -4.13 3.15 6.12
C ILE A 25 -3.92 2.62 4.71
N THR A 26 -2.69 2.71 4.21
CA THR A 26 -2.36 2.47 2.80
C THR A 26 -0.99 1.82 2.69
N GLY A 27 -0.78 0.95 1.69
CA GLY A 27 0.48 0.24 1.49
C GLY A 27 1.66 1.18 1.19
N ASP A 28 1.52 2.03 0.16
CA ASP A 28 2.55 3.01 -0.21
C ASP A 28 1.91 4.39 -0.48
N PRO A 29 1.77 5.24 0.56
CA PRO A 29 1.17 6.55 0.40
C PRO A 29 2.01 7.51 -0.48
N VAL A 30 3.30 7.26 -0.69
CA VAL A 30 4.16 8.10 -1.53
C VAL A 30 4.01 7.70 -2.99
N GLY A 31 4.16 6.41 -3.32
CA GLY A 31 3.95 5.92 -4.69
C GLY A 31 2.51 6.13 -5.20
N LEU A 32 1.52 6.16 -4.30
CA LEU A 32 0.13 6.48 -4.62
C LEU A 32 -0.16 7.98 -4.77
N GLY A 33 0.81 8.85 -4.47
CA GLY A 33 0.70 10.31 -4.56
C GLY A 33 -0.15 10.95 -3.46
N PHE A 34 -0.38 10.25 -2.35
CA PHE A 34 -1.11 10.80 -1.20
C PHE A 34 -0.23 11.63 -0.26
N ALA A 35 1.08 11.34 -0.23
CA ALA A 35 2.06 12.05 0.57
C ALA A 35 3.33 12.35 -0.23
N ARG A 36 3.98 13.49 0.03
CA ARG A 36 5.30 13.82 -0.54
C ARG A 36 6.41 12.96 0.09
N SER A 37 6.31 12.67 1.38
CA SER A 37 7.21 11.80 2.13
C SER A 37 6.51 11.26 3.37
N LEU A 38 7.01 10.17 3.96
CA LEU A 38 6.44 9.61 5.18
C LEU A 38 6.63 10.52 6.40
N SER A 39 7.78 11.19 6.50
CA SER A 39 8.06 12.10 7.61
C SER A 39 7.34 13.45 7.48
N HIS A 40 7.10 13.89 6.24
CA HIS A 40 6.45 15.16 5.92
C HIS A 40 5.47 14.97 4.74
N PRO A 41 4.19 14.68 5.01
CA PRO A 41 3.20 14.38 3.98
C PRO A 41 2.91 15.55 3.03
N GLY A 42 2.95 16.79 3.53
CA GLY A 42 2.84 18.00 2.71
C GLY A 42 1.44 18.33 2.18
N GLY A 43 0.38 17.69 2.71
CA GLY A 43 -1.02 17.91 2.35
C GLY A 43 -1.97 17.55 3.50
N ASN A 44 -3.28 17.42 3.22
CA ASN A 44 -4.30 17.10 4.22
C ASN A 44 -4.47 15.60 4.50
N ILE A 45 -3.64 14.73 3.88
CA ILE A 45 -3.69 13.28 4.08
C ILE A 45 -2.53 12.85 4.98
N THR A 46 -2.86 12.12 6.04
CA THR A 46 -1.92 11.52 7.00
C THR A 46 -2.35 10.08 7.33
N GLY A 47 -1.58 9.36 8.15
CA GLY A 47 -1.99 8.07 8.69
C GLY A 47 -0.85 7.06 8.74
N VAL A 48 -1.17 5.80 8.45
CA VAL A 48 -0.26 4.67 8.62
C VAL A 48 0.08 4.04 7.28
N SER A 49 1.38 3.84 7.04
CA SER A 49 1.89 3.05 5.92
C SER A 49 1.96 1.58 6.31
N SER A 50 1.25 0.70 5.60
CA SER A 50 1.26 -0.75 5.81
C SER A 50 2.08 -1.43 4.70
N GLN A 51 3.35 -1.08 4.60
CA GLN A 51 4.24 -1.52 3.52
C GLN A 51 4.44 -3.04 3.60
N ALA A 52 3.75 -3.78 2.72
CA ALA A 52 3.82 -5.23 2.70
C ALA A 52 5.16 -5.74 2.11
N SER A 53 5.86 -4.93 1.31
CA SER A 53 7.12 -5.31 0.67
C SER A 53 8.24 -5.58 1.67
N GLU A 54 8.27 -4.86 2.80
CA GLU A 54 9.23 -5.09 3.89
C GLU A 54 9.19 -6.54 4.39
N PHE A 55 8.01 -7.16 4.33
CA PHE A 55 7.84 -8.54 4.77
C PHE A 55 8.09 -9.56 3.66
N SER A 56 8.04 -9.18 2.37
CA SER A 56 8.09 -10.12 1.23
C SER A 56 9.29 -11.06 1.28
N VAL A 57 10.45 -10.54 1.66
CA VAL A 57 11.67 -11.35 1.85
C VAL A 57 11.46 -12.38 2.96
N LYS A 58 10.84 -11.99 4.08
CA LYS A 58 10.59 -12.89 5.20
C LYS A 58 9.57 -13.98 4.87
N TRP A 59 8.53 -13.65 4.10
CA TRP A 59 7.57 -14.62 3.61
C TRP A 59 8.24 -15.64 2.68
N LEU A 60 9.16 -15.19 1.81
CA LEU A 60 9.91 -16.09 0.93
C LEU A 60 10.87 -16.99 1.71
N GLU A 61 11.60 -16.45 2.68
CA GLU A 61 12.45 -17.23 3.59
C GLU A 61 11.64 -18.32 4.31
N MET A 62 10.46 -18.00 4.81
CA MET A 62 9.59 -18.95 5.50
C MET A 62 9.09 -20.05 4.55
N LEU A 63 8.71 -19.70 3.31
CA LEU A 63 8.28 -20.67 2.30
C LEU A 63 9.41 -21.62 1.91
N LEU A 64 10.63 -21.10 1.73
CA LEU A 64 11.82 -21.90 1.43
C LEU A 64 12.20 -22.81 2.60
N ALA A 65 12.14 -22.31 3.84
CA ALA A 65 12.37 -23.10 5.05
C ALA A 65 11.33 -24.23 5.22
N ALA A 66 10.10 -24.02 4.74
CA ALA A 66 9.00 -24.98 4.81
C ALA A 66 8.98 -26.02 3.68
N VAL A 67 10.10 -26.29 2.99
CA VAL A 67 10.32 -27.24 1.86
C VAL A 67 9.84 -26.82 0.47
N ALA A 68 9.44 -25.57 0.23
CA ALA A 68 9.08 -25.14 -1.13
C ALA A 68 10.31 -25.18 -2.07
N LYS A 69 10.22 -25.94 -3.16
CA LYS A 69 11.25 -25.98 -4.23
C LYS A 69 10.98 -25.00 -5.37
N ARG A 70 9.74 -24.49 -5.49
CA ARG A 70 9.28 -23.56 -6.52
C ARG A 70 8.21 -22.64 -5.91
N VAL A 71 8.34 -21.34 -6.15
CA VAL A 71 7.41 -20.30 -5.68
C VAL A 71 6.94 -19.50 -6.90
N ALA A 72 5.65 -19.20 -6.98
CA ALA A 72 5.05 -18.37 -8.01
C ALA A 72 4.11 -17.35 -7.36
N ALA A 73 4.08 -16.13 -7.90
CA ALA A 73 3.21 -15.05 -7.43
C ALA A 73 2.03 -14.87 -8.38
N LEU A 74 0.82 -14.77 -7.82
CA LEU A 74 -0.38 -14.36 -8.55
C LEU A 74 -0.68 -12.92 -8.18
N LEU A 75 -0.49 -12.02 -9.14
CA LEU A 75 -0.71 -10.59 -8.97
C LEU A 75 -1.96 -10.18 -9.73
N ASN A 76 -2.81 -9.39 -9.08
CA ASN A 76 -3.91 -8.72 -9.77
C ASN A 76 -3.37 -7.42 -10.38
N GLY A 77 -3.40 -7.30 -11.71
CA GLY A 77 -2.91 -6.12 -12.44
C GLY A 77 -3.65 -4.83 -12.10
N ASP A 78 -4.89 -4.93 -11.63
CA ASP A 78 -5.67 -3.78 -11.16
C ASP A 78 -5.18 -3.23 -9.80
N ASN A 79 -4.33 -3.99 -9.11
CA ASN A 79 -3.73 -3.65 -7.82
C ASN A 79 -2.20 -3.51 -7.98
N SER A 80 -1.76 -2.53 -8.78
CA SER A 80 -0.34 -2.30 -9.03
C SER A 80 0.38 -1.84 -7.74
N ILE A 81 1.10 -2.76 -7.11
CA ILE A 81 2.22 -2.46 -6.21
C ILE A 81 3.42 -2.08 -7.07
N THR A 82 3.43 -0.88 -7.61
CA THR A 82 4.58 -0.39 -8.39
C THR A 82 5.74 -0.14 -7.42
N GLU A 83 6.59 -1.14 -7.21
CA GLU A 83 7.93 -0.93 -6.66
C GLU A 83 8.78 -0.20 -7.70
N SER A 84 9.41 0.90 -7.29
CA SER A 84 10.52 1.55 -7.99
C SER A 84 11.80 1.35 -7.23
#